data_AF-A0A7R8CGX6-F1
#
_entry.id   AF-A0A7R8CGX6-F1
#
_cell.length_a   1.000
_cell.length_b   1.000
_cell.length_c   1.000
_cell.angle_alpha   90.00
_cell.angle_beta   90.00
_cell.angle_gamma   90.00
#
_symmetry.space_group_name_H-M   'P 1'
#
loop_
_entity.id
_entity.type
_entity.pdbx_description
1 polymer ?
#
loop_
_entity_poly.entity_id
_entity_poly.type
_entity_poly.pdbx_seq_one_letter_code
_entity_poly.pdbx_strand_id
1 'polypeptide(L)'
;MKCNNPYKVLGVNSTDDRDTIKKSYQSLLLSSHPDKSGSSETEISNIVESWRVLSDPVLRSKLDSELEVESLCNQHACSNKVFQVKLCGFELTIHLDEIRG
;
A
#
# COMPACT_ATOMS: atom_id res chain seq x y z
N MET A 1 -6.45 3.94 9.03
CA MET A 1 -6.31 3.13 7.80
C MET A 1 -5.17 2.15 8.04
N LYS A 2 -5.40 0.83 8.07
CA LYS A 2 -4.29 -0.13 8.09
C LYS A 2 -3.83 -0.27 6.64
N CYS A 3 -2.66 0.26 6.30
CA CYS A 3 -1.97 -0.03 5.04
C CYS A 3 -1.42 -1.45 5.11
N ASN A 4 -2.29 -2.45 4.93
CA ASN A 4 -1.83 -3.82 4.79
C ASN A 4 -0.99 -3.93 3.52
N ASN A 5 0.14 -4.63 3.61
CA ASN A 5 1.00 -4.88 2.46
C ASN A 5 0.16 -5.55 1.34
N PRO A 6 0.05 -4.93 0.15
CA PRO A 6 -0.86 -5.39 -0.89
C PRO A 6 -0.46 -6.75 -1.47
N TYR A 7 0.83 -7.11 -1.41
CA TYR A 7 1.31 -8.45 -1.75
C TYR A 7 0.74 -9.50 -0.78
N LYS A 8 0.72 -9.18 0.53
CA LYS A 8 0.14 -10.05 1.56
C LYS A 8 -1.38 -10.16 1.46
N VAL A 9 -2.07 -9.07 1.10
CA VAL A 9 -3.54 -9.07 0.92
C VAL A 9 -3.95 -9.97 -0.24
N LEU A 10 -3.22 -9.90 -1.35
CA LEU A 10 -3.48 -10.76 -2.51
C LEU A 10 -2.85 -12.15 -2.41
N GLY A 11 -2.03 -12.41 -1.39
CA GLY A 11 -1.34 -13.70 -1.20
C GLY A 11 -0.32 -14.00 -2.29
N VAL A 12 0.33 -12.98 -2.83
CA VAL A 12 1.30 -13.08 -3.94
C VAL A 12 2.67 -12.56 -3.51
N ASN A 13 3.71 -12.93 -4.25
CA ASN A 13 5.07 -12.45 -4.02
C ASN A 13 5.35 -11.16 -4.80
N SER A 14 6.30 -10.36 -4.31
CA SER A 14 6.79 -9.16 -5.02
C SER A 14 7.51 -9.48 -6.34
N THR A 15 7.93 -10.73 -6.52
CA THR A 15 8.54 -11.24 -7.76
C THR A 15 7.52 -11.73 -8.78
N ASP A 16 6.24 -11.83 -8.42
CA ASP A 16 5.23 -12.40 -9.31
C ASP A 16 4.89 -11.45 -10.45
N ASP A 17 4.64 -12.03 -11.63
CA ASP A 17 4.22 -11.27 -12.79
C ASP A 17 2.79 -10.72 -12.60
N ARG A 18 2.50 -9.60 -13.28
CA ARG A 18 1.19 -8.95 -13.25
C ARG A 18 0.05 -9.93 -13.57
N ASP A 19 0.25 -10.86 -14.50
CA ASP A 19 -0.80 -11.81 -14.88
C ASP A 19 -1.08 -12.84 -13.76
N THR A 20 -0.07 -13.22 -12.98
CA THR A 20 -0.23 -14.05 -11.77
C THR A 20 -0.97 -13.29 -10.69
N ILE A 21 -0.61 -12.03 -10.45
CA ILE A 21 -1.28 -11.15 -9.48
C ILE A 21 -2.76 -10.96 -9.86
N LYS A 22 -3.04 -10.76 -11.16
CA LYS A 22 -4.40 -10.62 -11.69
C LYS A 22 -5.25 -11.87 -11.44
N LYS A 23 -4.68 -13.06 -11.65
CA LYS A 23 -5.37 -14.33 -11.38
C LYS A 23 -5.72 -14.48 -9.90
N SER A 24 -4.79 -14.14 -9.01
CA SER A 24 -5.07 -14.20 -7.56
C SER A 24 -6.20 -13.25 -7.17
N TYR A 25 -6.16 -12.01 -7.64
CA TYR A 25 -7.22 -11.02 -7.44
C TYR A 25 -8.61 -11.53 -7.88
N GLN A 26 -8.69 -12.12 -9.09
CA GLN A 26 -9.95 -12.66 -9.61
C GLN A 26 -10.48 -13.82 -8.75
N SER A 27 -9.61 -14.75 -8.34
CA SER A 27 -9.99 -15.86 -7.46
C SER A 27 -10.47 -15.38 -6.09
N LEU A 28 -9.82 -14.37 -5.52
CA LEU A 28 -10.22 -13.78 -4.23
C LEU A 28 -11.59 -13.10 -4.32
N LEU A 29 -11.83 -12.30 -5.35
CA LEU A 29 -13.14 -11.65 -5.56
C LEU A 29 -14.29 -12.65 -5.73
N LEU A 30 -14.05 -13.72 -6.50
CA LEU A 30 -15.05 -14.79 -6.68
C LEU A 30 -15.33 -15.53 -5.37
N SER A 31 -14.31 -15.67 -4.52
CA SER A 31 -14.43 -16.30 -3.20
C SER A 31 -15.14 -15.40 -2.20
N SER A 32 -14.95 -14.08 -2.29
CA SER A 32 -15.58 -13.06 -1.45
C SER A 32 -16.99 -12.64 -1.90
N HIS A 33 -17.60 -13.36 -2.85
CA HIS A 33 -18.97 -13.06 -3.28
C HIS A 33 -19.95 -13.30 -2.11
N PRO A 34 -20.89 -12.37 -1.83
CA PRO A 34 -21.78 -12.43 -0.66
C PRO A 34 -22.69 -13.67 -0.62
N ASP A 35 -22.91 -14.30 -1.78
CA ASP A 35 -23.68 -15.56 -1.93
C ASP A 35 -22.89 -16.80 -1.46
N LYS A 36 -21.55 -16.73 -1.41
CA LYS A 36 -20.67 -17.88 -1.11
C LYS A 36 -19.92 -17.75 0.20
N SER A 37 -19.57 -16.53 0.59
CA SER A 37 -18.93 -16.26 1.87
C SER A 37 -19.49 -14.96 2.44
N GLY A 38 -19.74 -14.93 3.74
CA GLY A 38 -20.09 -13.70 4.47
C GLY A 38 -18.87 -12.79 4.63
N SER A 39 -18.04 -12.65 3.59
CA SER A 39 -16.88 -11.76 3.58
C SER A 39 -17.32 -10.34 3.83
N SER A 40 -16.56 -9.66 4.69
CA SER A 40 -16.86 -8.28 5.03
C SER A 40 -16.56 -7.35 3.85
N GLU A 41 -17.37 -6.31 3.66
CA GLU A 41 -17.13 -5.26 2.64
C GLU A 41 -15.71 -4.67 2.76
N THR A 42 -15.17 -4.66 3.98
CA THR A 42 -13.80 -4.27 4.28
C THR A 42 -12.74 -5.18 3.65
N GLU A 43 -12.96 -6.49 3.58
CA GLU A 43 -12.02 -7.41 2.92
C GLU A 43 -11.99 -7.18 1.40
N ILE A 44 -13.16 -7.05 0.79
CA ILE A 44 -13.30 -6.76 -0.63
C ILE A 44 -12.62 -5.42 -0.97
N SER A 45 -12.85 -4.39 -0.14
CA SER A 45 -12.22 -3.08 -0.32
C SER A 45 -10.69 -3.16 -0.28
N ASN A 46 -10.13 -3.95 0.65
CA ASN A 46 -8.68 -4.15 0.74
C ASN A 46 -8.12 -4.89 -0.48
N ILE A 47 -8.82 -5.89 -1.00
CA ILE A 47 -8.44 -6.64 -2.21
C ILE A 47 -8.41 -5.69 -3.42
N VAL A 48 -9.45 -4.86 -3.57
CA VAL A 48 -9.56 -3.88 -4.66
C VAL A 48 -8.45 -2.83 -4.59
N GLU A 49 -8.19 -2.25 -3.42
CA GLU A 49 -7.14 -1.24 -3.27
C GLU A 49 -5.75 -1.84 -3.51
N SER A 50 -5.51 -3.07 -3.07
CA SER A 50 -4.24 -3.77 -3.31
C SER A 50 -3.99 -3.98 -4.80
N TRP A 51 -5.01 -4.40 -5.54
CA TRP A 51 -4.93 -4.51 -6.99
C TRP A 51 -4.71 -3.16 -7.68
N ARG A 52 -5.35 -2.08 -7.20
CA ARG A 52 -5.17 -0.74 -7.76
C ARG A 52 -3.70 -0.32 -7.77
N VAL A 53 -2.98 -0.57 -6.68
CA VAL A 53 -1.55 -0.25 -6.56
C VAL A 53 -0.67 -1.21 -7.37
N LEU A 54 -0.94 -2.52 -7.34
CA LEU A 54 -0.10 -3.53 -7.98
C LEU A 54 -0.31 -3.68 -9.49
N SER A 55 -1.45 -3.22 -10.01
CA SER A 55 -1.79 -3.30 -11.43
C SER A 55 -1.00 -2.31 -12.30
N ASP A 56 -0.65 -1.15 -11.74
CA ASP A 56 0.13 -0.12 -12.42
C ASP A 56 1.62 -0.29 -12.09
N PRO A 57 2.50 -0.48 -13.10
CA PRO A 57 3.93 -0.63 -12.86
C PRO A 57 4.56 0.57 -12.17
N VAL A 58 4.03 1.79 -12.38
CA VAL A 58 4.54 3.01 -11.73
C VAL A 58 4.19 3.03 -10.24
N LEU A 59 2.95 2.65 -9.90
CA LEU A 59 2.52 2.57 -8.50
C LEU A 59 3.20 1.42 -7.78
N ARG A 60 3.36 0.27 -8.46
CA ARG A 60 4.11 -0.88 -7.94
C ARG A 60 5.56 -0.52 -7.64
N SER A 61 6.24 0.15 -8.58
CA SER A 61 7.63 0.58 -8.35
C SER A 61 7.75 1.56 -7.18
N LYS A 62 6.82 2.50 -7.03
CA LYS A 62 6.79 3.42 -5.87
C LYS A 62 6.60 2.65 -4.57
N LEU A 63 5.66 1.73 -4.54
CA LEU A 63 5.43 0.86 -3.39
C LEU A 63 6.67 0.04 -3.05
N ASP A 64 7.33 -0.55 -4.04
CA ASP A 64 8.54 -1.35 -3.83
C ASP A 64 9.67 -0.49 -3.23
N SER A 65 9.85 0.74 -3.73
CA SER A 65 10.78 1.71 -3.13
C SER A 65 10.39 2.11 -1.71
N GLU A 66 9.10 2.33 -1.43
CA GLU A 66 8.61 2.68 -0.09
C GLU A 66 8.80 1.52 0.91
N LEU A 67 8.55 0.28 0.49
CA LEU A 67 8.74 -0.93 1.30
C LEU A 67 10.22 -1.17 1.63
N GLU A 68 11.13 -0.85 0.72
CA GLU A 68 12.58 -0.93 0.96
C GLU A 68 13.02 0.10 2.02
N VAL A 69 12.46 1.31 1.99
CA VAL A 69 12.73 2.37 2.98
C VAL A 69 12.15 2.02 4.36
N GLU A 70 10.96 1.43 4.42
CA GLU A 70 10.33 1.00 5.68
C GLU A 70 11.17 -0.07 6.41
N SER A 71 11.86 -0.94 5.64
CA SER A 71 12.79 -1.92 6.19
C SER A 71 14.02 -1.28 6.87
N LEU A 72 14.34 0.00 6.61
CA LEU A 72 15.52 0.68 7.12
C LEU A 72 15.28 1.51 8.40
N CYS A 73 14.03 1.86 8.76
CA CYS A 73 13.78 2.70 9.94
C CYS A 73 13.31 1.93 11.20
N ASN A 74 13.18 0.60 11.15
CA ASN A 74 12.81 -0.23 12.31
C ASN A 74 13.94 -0.42 13.35
N GLN A 75 15.04 0.33 13.24
CA GLN A 75 16.10 0.37 14.25
C GLN A 75 16.35 1.75 14.88
N HIS A 76 15.51 2.76 14.62
CA HIS A 76 15.60 4.02 15.36
C HIS A 76 14.35 4.25 16.21
N ALA A 77 14.29 3.54 17.34
CA ALA A 77 13.74 4.13 18.55
C ALA A 77 14.67 5.28 18.99
N CYS A 78 14.61 6.43 18.32
CA CYS A 78 15.25 7.64 18.83
C CYS A 78 14.32 8.84 18.66
N SER A 79 14.05 9.47 19.79
CA SER A 79 13.04 10.50 20.01
C SER A 79 13.28 11.76 19.17
N ASN A 80 12.18 12.34 18.67
CA ASN A 80 12.01 13.74 18.23
C ASN A 80 12.86 14.26 17.05
N LYS A 81 12.27 14.28 15.84
CA LYS A 81 11.70 15.49 15.20
C LYS A 81 11.23 15.16 13.76
N VAL A 82 9.93 15.41 13.52
CA VAL A 82 9.22 15.64 12.24
C VAL A 82 9.73 14.90 10.99
N PHE A 83 8.99 13.89 10.55
CA PHE A 83 9.11 13.31 9.21
C PHE A 83 7.79 13.55 8.46
N GLN A 84 7.78 14.52 7.55
CA GLN A 84 6.67 14.73 6.62
C GLN A 84 6.74 13.64 5.55
N VAL A 85 5.98 12.57 5.74
CA VAL A 85 5.81 11.52 4.72
C VAL A 85 4.58 11.85 3.90
N LYS A 86 4.79 12.04 2.61
CA LYS A 86 3.76 12.29 1.61
C LYS A 86 2.99 10.99 1.36
N LEU A 87 1.79 10.86 1.93
CA LEU A 87 0.87 9.75 1.64
C LEU A 87 0.08 10.04 0.37
N CYS A 88 -0.21 8.98 -0.40
CA CYS A 88 -1.00 9.02 -1.63
C CYS A 88 -2.36 9.71 -1.37
N GLY A 89 -2.51 10.95 -1.88
CA GLY A 89 -3.79 11.68 -1.87
C GLY A 89 -3.79 13.10 -1.32
N PHE A 90 -2.67 13.70 -0.89
CA PHE A 90 -2.68 15.09 -0.42
C PHE A 90 -1.42 15.86 -0.83
N GLU A 91 -1.61 17.04 -1.40
CA GLU A 91 -0.51 17.92 -1.83
C GLU A 91 0.15 18.55 -0.59
N LEU A 92 1.48 18.57 -0.61
CA LEU A 92 2.31 19.14 0.45
C LEU A 92 2.42 20.65 0.18
N THR A 93 2.05 21.50 1.14
CA THR A 93 2.46 22.91 1.11
C THR A 93 3.61 23.11 2.08
N ILE A 94 4.80 23.33 1.52
CA ILE A 94 5.95 23.87 2.25
C ILE A 94 5.68 25.36 2.43
N HIS A 95 5.82 25.88 3.64
CA HIS A 95 6.12 27.31 3.82
C HIS A 95 7.48 27.41 4.50
N LEU A 96 8.48 27.69 3.67
CA LEU A 96 9.71 28.33 4.10
C LEU A 96 9.44 29.83 4.06
N ASP A 97 9.20 30.42 5.23
CA ASP A 97 9.40 31.83 5.58
C ASP A 97 9.40 31.81 7.12
N GLU A 98 10.39 32.27 7.88
CA GLU A 98 11.22 33.45 7.71
C GLU A 98 12.46 33.31 8.64
N ILE A 99 13.61 33.81 8.19
CA ILE A 99 14.76 34.15 9.05
C ILE A 99 14.31 35.28 9.99
N ARG A 100 14.31 35.09 11.32
CA ARG A 100 14.39 36.11 12.40
C ARG A 100 13.97 35.45 13.73
N GLY A 101 14.70 35.54 14.84
CA GLY A 101 15.96 36.18 15.18
C GLY A 101 16.42 35.68 16.55
#